data_AF-A0A811PPL6-F1
#
_entry.id   AF-A0A811PPL6-F1
#
_cell.length_a   1.000
_cell.length_b   1.000
_cell.length_c   1.000
_cell.angle_alpha   90.00
_cell.angle_beta   90.00
_cell.angle_gamma   90.00
#
_symmetry.space_group_name_H-M   'P 1'
#
loop_
_entity.id
_entity.type
_entity.pdbx_description
1 polymer ?
#
loop_
_entity_poly.entity_id
_entity_poly.type
_entity_poly.pdbx_seq_one_letter_code
_entity_poly.pdbx_strand_id
1 'polypeptide(L)'
;MVLDALLKIKNEQDPSLTFRRSCREGICGSCAMNMDGDNGLACLTKISSASSASTVSPLPHMFVIKDLVVDMTNFYNQYKSVEPWLKRKDPPPQQGKEIPQTKADRAKLDGMYECILCACCSTSCPSYWWNPEEYLGPAALLHANRLPLWGTLIKPKPNMFMHLQARGYHGVSEKRNLRDHKRRLLAEKYELRGKLYKAVCRDPDLPLDMREKFRYKLSKLPRNSSMTRLRNRCIFTGRWIQDSRDQFTKERLDAINDEFKLYRCHTIKNCTHACPKGLNPAKQIDTIKKLQLDA
;
A
#
# COMPACT_ATOMS: atom_id res chain seq x y z
N MET A 1 -11.79 -10.62 -16.00
CA MET A 1 -11.81 -10.51 -14.52
C MET A 1 -13.21 -10.08 -14.08
N VAL A 2 -13.56 -10.22 -12.80
CA VAL A 2 -14.86 -9.78 -12.26
C VAL A 2 -15.11 -8.29 -12.56
N LEU A 3 -14.09 -7.45 -12.46
CA LEU A 3 -14.17 -6.02 -12.83
C LEU A 3 -14.59 -5.80 -14.29
N ASP A 4 -14.20 -6.66 -15.22
CA ASP A 4 -14.55 -6.52 -16.63
C ASP A 4 -16.03 -6.87 -16.85
N ALA A 5 -16.57 -7.86 -16.13
CA ALA A 5 -18.01 -8.15 -16.12
C ALA A 5 -18.82 -7.01 -15.49
N LEU A 6 -18.40 -6.45 -14.35
CA LEU A 6 -19.05 -5.29 -13.74
C LEU A 6 -19.04 -4.06 -14.68
N LEU A 7 -17.97 -3.86 -15.44
CA LEU A 7 -17.91 -2.81 -16.48
C LEU A 7 -18.81 -3.12 -17.67
N LYS A 8 -18.91 -4.39 -18.10
CA LYS A 8 -19.84 -4.81 -19.16
C LYS A 8 -21.29 -4.57 -18.76
N ILE A 9 -21.70 -5.03 -17.57
CA ILE A 9 -23.03 -4.80 -17.01
C ILE A 9 -23.32 -3.29 -16.97
N LYS A 10 -22.39 -2.48 -16.41
CA LYS A 10 -22.61 -1.03 -16.31
C LYS A 10 -22.75 -0.32 -17.67
N ASN A 11 -22.01 -0.76 -18.68
CA ASN A 11 -21.98 -0.08 -19.97
C ASN A 11 -23.09 -0.54 -20.92
N GLU A 12 -23.57 -1.78 -20.78
CA GLU A 12 -24.43 -2.44 -21.79
C GLU A 12 -25.78 -2.93 -21.25
N GLN A 13 -25.97 -3.01 -19.92
CA GLN A 13 -27.17 -3.59 -19.31
C GLN A 13 -27.83 -2.63 -18.29
N ASP A 14 -27.08 -2.18 -17.30
CA ASP A 14 -27.56 -1.26 -16.26
C ASP A 14 -26.55 -0.15 -15.94
N PRO A 15 -26.69 1.05 -16.54
CA PRO A 15 -25.90 2.22 -16.20
C PRO A 15 -26.02 2.71 -14.76
N SER A 16 -27.01 2.25 -13.99
CA SER A 16 -27.20 2.65 -12.59
C SER A 16 -26.15 2.04 -11.64
N LEU A 17 -25.69 0.81 -11.93
CA LEU A 17 -24.75 0.03 -11.11
C LEU A 17 -23.46 0.79 -10.74
N THR A 18 -23.14 0.88 -9.45
CA THR A 18 -22.06 1.74 -8.92
C THR A 18 -20.99 0.91 -8.20
N PHE A 19 -19.72 1.12 -8.56
CA PHE A 19 -18.58 0.48 -7.90
C PHE A 19 -17.30 1.31 -8.04
N ARG A 20 -16.40 1.21 -7.06
CA ARG A 20 -15.10 1.87 -7.12
C ARG A 20 -14.10 1.05 -7.94
N ARG A 21 -13.35 1.72 -8.82
CA ARG A 21 -12.30 1.14 -9.67
C ARG A 21 -11.33 2.21 -10.19
N SER A 22 -10.07 1.83 -10.39
CA SER A 22 -9.05 2.70 -10.99
C SER A 22 -7.98 1.92 -11.77
N CYS A 23 -7.00 1.28 -11.11
CA CYS A 23 -5.78 0.81 -11.78
C CYS A 23 -5.90 -0.43 -12.70
N ARG A 24 -6.88 -1.31 -12.45
CA ARG A 24 -7.03 -2.65 -13.10
C ARG A 24 -5.88 -3.66 -12.90
N GLU A 25 -4.83 -3.31 -12.16
CA GLU A 25 -3.59 -4.10 -12.00
C GLU A 25 -3.25 -4.43 -10.53
N GLY A 26 -4.24 -4.37 -9.63
CA GLY A 26 -4.07 -4.80 -8.24
C GLY A 26 -3.14 -3.93 -7.36
N ILE A 27 -3.03 -2.63 -7.65
CA ILE A 27 -2.14 -1.69 -6.93
C ILE A 27 -2.86 -0.56 -6.16
N CYS A 28 -4.07 -0.14 -6.57
CA CYS A 28 -4.76 1.01 -5.96
C CYS A 28 -5.76 0.68 -4.85
N GLY A 29 -6.03 -0.60 -4.58
CA GLY A 29 -7.00 -1.06 -3.58
C GLY A 29 -8.48 -0.77 -3.85
N SER A 30 -8.81 0.15 -4.77
CA SER A 30 -10.16 0.73 -4.87
C SER A 30 -11.30 -0.21 -5.27
N CYS A 31 -11.01 -1.37 -5.88
CA CYS A 31 -12.02 -2.35 -6.31
C CYS A 31 -12.11 -3.56 -5.37
N ALA A 32 -11.91 -3.30 -4.08
CA ALA A 32 -12.12 -4.25 -3.02
C ALA A 32 -13.63 -4.49 -2.81
N MET A 33 -14.04 -5.75 -2.79
CA MET A 33 -15.40 -6.21 -2.59
C MET A 33 -15.40 -7.70 -2.19
N ASN A 34 -16.55 -8.22 -1.78
CA ASN A 34 -16.72 -9.64 -1.52
C ASN A 34 -17.22 -10.33 -2.79
N MET A 35 -16.63 -11.47 -3.13
CA MET A 35 -16.95 -12.26 -4.33
C MET A 35 -17.01 -13.72 -3.90
N ASP A 36 -18.18 -14.35 -4.05
CA ASP A 36 -18.42 -15.74 -3.68
C ASP A 36 -18.03 -16.09 -2.23
N GLY A 37 -18.18 -15.12 -1.32
CA GLY A 37 -17.85 -15.23 0.11
C GLY A 37 -16.48 -14.67 0.50
N ASP A 38 -15.54 -14.54 -0.44
CA ASP A 38 -14.18 -14.09 -0.17
C ASP A 38 -13.95 -12.60 -0.49
N ASN A 39 -13.26 -11.89 0.41
CA ASN A 39 -12.85 -10.50 0.16
C ASN A 39 -11.63 -10.47 -0.77
N GLY A 40 -11.76 -9.79 -1.91
CA GLY A 40 -10.68 -9.69 -2.89
C GLY A 40 -10.73 -8.40 -3.73
N LEU A 41 -9.89 -8.33 -4.76
CA LEU A 41 -9.90 -7.26 -5.74
C LEU A 41 -10.53 -7.73 -7.04
N ALA A 42 -11.65 -7.14 -7.46
CA ALA A 42 -12.36 -7.54 -8.67
C ALA A 42 -11.50 -7.47 -9.96
N CYS A 43 -10.43 -6.66 -9.97
CA CYS A 43 -9.48 -6.61 -11.08
C CYS A 43 -8.46 -7.77 -11.13
N LEU A 44 -8.34 -8.57 -10.06
CA LEU A 44 -7.49 -9.75 -10.00
C LEU A 44 -8.30 -11.06 -9.98
N THR A 45 -9.55 -11.01 -9.48
CA THR A 45 -10.44 -12.17 -9.46
C THR A 45 -10.82 -12.59 -10.89
N LYS A 46 -10.45 -13.82 -11.24
CA LYS A 46 -10.87 -14.47 -12.48
C LYS A 46 -12.32 -14.92 -12.35
N ILE A 47 -13.06 -14.85 -13.44
CA ILE A 47 -14.39 -15.47 -13.53
C ILE A 47 -14.15 -16.93 -13.89
N SER A 48 -14.73 -17.85 -13.12
CA SER A 48 -14.67 -19.28 -13.43
C SER A 48 -15.48 -19.59 -14.69
N SER A 49 -14.97 -20.47 -15.55
CA SER A 49 -15.71 -21.00 -16.69
C SER A 49 -16.56 -22.23 -16.35
N ALA A 50 -16.52 -22.70 -15.09
CA ALA A 50 -16.97 -24.03 -14.70
C ALA A 50 -17.91 -24.06 -13.47
N SER A 51 -18.57 -22.96 -13.13
CA SER A 51 -19.45 -22.88 -11.96
C SER A 51 -20.74 -22.10 -12.19
N SER A 52 -21.69 -22.33 -11.28
CA SER A 52 -22.95 -21.61 -11.09
C SER A 52 -22.77 -20.09 -10.94
N ALA A 53 -23.89 -19.36 -10.91
CA ALA A 53 -23.92 -17.91 -10.76
C ALA A 53 -23.06 -17.41 -9.58
N SER A 54 -22.07 -16.55 -9.88
CA SER A 54 -21.27 -15.87 -8.86
C SER A 54 -22.03 -14.71 -8.24
N THR A 55 -21.85 -14.51 -6.94
CA THR A 55 -22.40 -13.39 -6.17
C THR A 55 -21.31 -12.37 -5.87
N VAL A 56 -21.57 -11.09 -6.17
CA VAL A 56 -20.69 -9.98 -5.83
C VAL A 56 -21.42 -9.06 -4.86
N SER A 57 -20.84 -8.82 -3.69
CA SER A 57 -21.42 -7.99 -2.64
C SER A 57 -20.40 -6.97 -2.11
N PRO A 58 -20.85 -5.92 -1.39
CA PRO A 58 -19.96 -4.91 -0.82
C PRO A 58 -18.97 -5.53 0.19
N LEU A 59 -17.98 -4.75 0.65
CA LEU A 59 -17.13 -5.23 1.74
C LEU A 59 -17.97 -5.46 3.02
N PRO A 60 -17.85 -6.61 3.72
CA PRO A 60 -18.70 -6.92 4.87
C PRO A 60 -18.53 -5.95 6.04
N HIS A 61 -19.63 -5.74 6.79
CA HIS A 61 -19.70 -4.86 7.96
C HIS A 61 -19.15 -3.43 7.72
N MET A 62 -19.46 -2.86 6.56
CA MET A 62 -19.29 -1.44 6.28
C MET A 62 -20.62 -0.85 5.81
N PHE A 63 -20.91 0.40 6.17
CA PHE A 63 -22.10 1.10 5.67
C PHE A 63 -22.05 1.23 4.15
N VAL A 64 -23.09 0.79 3.46
CA VAL A 64 -23.19 0.88 2.00
C VAL A 64 -23.71 2.27 1.64
N ILE A 65 -22.95 3.02 0.84
CA ILE A 65 -23.37 4.32 0.28
C ILE A 65 -24.31 4.08 -0.91
N LYS A 66 -23.89 3.22 -1.84
CA LYS A 66 -24.70 2.79 -2.99
C LYS A 66 -24.08 1.55 -3.63
N ASP A 67 -24.90 0.56 -3.95
CA ASP A 67 -24.50 -0.67 -4.66
C ASP A 67 -23.24 -1.31 -4.02
N LEU A 68 -22.12 -1.42 -4.75
CA LEU A 68 -20.84 -1.97 -4.26
C LEU A 68 -19.90 -0.91 -3.66
N VAL A 69 -20.40 0.28 -3.32
CA VAL A 69 -19.64 1.39 -2.74
C VAL A 69 -19.93 1.51 -1.25
N VAL A 70 -18.95 1.16 -0.43
CA VAL A 70 -19.00 1.30 1.05
C VAL A 70 -18.42 2.64 1.53
N ASP A 71 -18.82 3.11 2.70
CA ASP A 71 -18.10 4.16 3.40
C ASP A 71 -16.77 3.61 3.96
N MET A 72 -15.70 4.39 3.78
CA MET A 72 -14.34 4.07 4.20
C MET A 72 -13.83 5.04 5.27
N THR A 73 -14.67 5.96 5.75
CA THR A 73 -14.29 7.07 6.64
C THR A 73 -13.66 6.55 7.93
N ASN A 74 -14.30 5.60 8.62
CA ASN A 74 -13.73 5.01 9.84
C ASN A 74 -12.37 4.33 9.57
N PHE A 75 -12.29 3.48 8.54
CA PHE A 75 -11.04 2.80 8.14
C PHE A 75 -9.88 3.78 7.90
N TYR A 76 -10.15 4.92 7.25
CA TYR A 76 -9.13 5.95 7.05
C TYR A 76 -8.83 6.78 8.30
N ASN A 77 -9.78 6.92 9.23
CA ASN A 77 -9.55 7.60 10.50
C ASN A 77 -8.68 6.76 11.44
N GLN A 78 -8.89 5.44 11.51
CA GLN A 78 -8.00 4.50 12.20
C GLN A 78 -6.61 4.43 11.57
N TYR A 79 -6.52 4.50 10.24
CA TYR A 79 -5.21 4.63 9.58
C TYR A 79 -4.50 5.95 9.96
N LYS A 80 -5.22 7.05 10.17
CA LYS A 80 -4.63 8.32 10.64
C LYS A 80 -4.24 8.27 12.13
N SER A 81 -5.00 7.58 12.98
CA SER A 81 -4.76 7.56 14.44
C SER A 81 -3.46 6.84 14.83
N VAL A 82 -2.95 5.93 14.01
CA VAL A 82 -1.60 5.33 14.17
C VAL A 82 -0.45 6.24 13.70
N GLU A 83 -0.75 7.52 13.41
CA GLU A 83 0.17 8.57 12.95
C GLU A 83 1.14 8.12 11.83
N PRO A 84 0.63 7.87 10.61
CA PRO A 84 1.38 7.24 9.53
C PRO A 84 2.41 8.16 8.81
N TRP A 85 3.12 9.02 9.54
CA TRP A 85 4.31 9.78 9.09
C TRP A 85 5.53 9.60 10.02
N LEU A 86 6.74 9.89 9.50
CA LEU A 86 8.01 9.76 10.23
C LEU A 86 8.08 10.78 11.37
N LYS A 87 8.33 10.32 12.60
CA LYS A 87 8.54 11.18 13.77
C LYS A 87 9.97 11.04 14.26
N ARG A 88 10.65 12.19 14.44
CA ARG A 88 12.03 12.30 14.93
C ARG A 88 12.13 13.42 15.95
N LYS A 89 12.99 13.21 16.94
CA LYS A 89 13.32 14.17 17.99
C LYS A 89 14.43 15.10 17.51
N ASP A 90 15.38 14.54 16.75
CA ASP A 90 16.54 15.28 16.23
C ASP A 90 16.42 15.60 14.73
N PRO A 91 17.06 16.69 14.24
CA PRO A 91 17.22 16.95 12.81
C PRO A 91 18.04 15.85 12.09
N PRO A 92 18.07 15.82 10.75
CA PRO A 92 18.97 14.93 10.00
C PRO A 92 20.45 15.19 10.37
N PRO A 93 21.29 14.15 10.53
CA PRO A 93 22.70 14.33 10.90
C PRO A 93 23.52 15.23 9.97
N GLN A 94 23.09 15.37 8.72
CA GLN A 94 23.63 16.34 7.76
C GLN A 94 22.46 17.02 7.03
N GLN A 95 22.40 18.35 7.10
CA GLN A 95 21.34 19.14 6.47
C GLN A 95 21.33 18.91 4.94
N GLY A 96 20.14 18.75 4.36
CA GLY A 96 19.97 18.50 2.92
C GLY A 96 20.29 17.08 2.44
N LYS A 97 20.76 16.16 3.31
CA LYS A 97 21.01 14.74 2.98
C LYS A 97 19.92 13.81 3.49
N GLU A 98 19.93 12.58 2.96
CA GLU A 98 19.05 11.51 3.42
C GLU A 98 19.46 10.97 4.80
N ILE A 99 18.47 10.43 5.54
CA ILE A 99 18.74 9.74 6.80
C ILE A 99 19.22 8.32 6.47
N PRO A 100 20.44 7.92 6.89
CA PRO A 100 20.98 6.61 6.57
C PRO A 100 20.15 5.49 7.20
N GLN A 101 20.01 4.38 6.49
CA GLN A 101 19.36 3.15 6.95
C GLN A 101 20.10 1.95 6.40
N THR A 102 20.37 0.95 7.23
CA THR A 102 21.08 -0.26 6.78
C THR A 102 20.18 -1.09 5.86
N LYS A 103 20.77 -1.94 5.01
CA LYS A 103 20.00 -2.89 4.18
C LYS A 103 19.19 -3.87 5.03
N ALA A 104 19.70 -4.26 6.20
CA ALA A 104 19.01 -5.14 7.14
C ALA A 104 17.78 -4.45 7.74
N ASP A 105 17.94 -3.20 8.20
CA ASP A 105 16.83 -2.40 8.74
C ASP A 105 15.82 -2.01 7.67
N ARG A 106 16.23 -1.90 6.40
CA ARG A 106 15.30 -1.76 5.29
C ARG A 106 14.56 -3.07 4.98
N ALA A 107 15.20 -4.23 5.04
CA ALA A 107 14.57 -5.54 4.75
C ALA A 107 13.53 -5.93 5.81
N LYS A 108 13.77 -5.58 7.08
CA LYS A 108 12.81 -5.58 8.18
C LYS A 108 11.42 -5.02 7.79
N LEU A 109 11.40 -4.06 6.87
CA LEU A 109 10.20 -3.30 6.51
C LEU A 109 9.33 -3.99 5.44
N ASP A 110 9.84 -5.02 4.77
CA ASP A 110 9.18 -5.76 3.69
C ASP A 110 8.01 -6.61 4.21
N GLY A 111 6.99 -6.82 3.38
CA GLY A 111 5.74 -7.48 3.79
C GLY A 111 4.79 -6.59 4.63
N MET A 112 4.97 -5.26 4.57
CA MET A 112 4.15 -4.25 5.25
C MET A 112 3.93 -2.99 4.40
N TYR A 113 4.99 -2.41 3.84
CA TYR A 113 4.86 -1.17 3.04
C TYR A 113 4.12 -1.37 1.71
N GLU A 114 3.98 -2.62 1.30
CA GLU A 114 3.25 -3.09 0.12
C GLU A 114 1.73 -3.11 0.34
N CYS A 115 1.25 -2.75 1.54
CA CYS A 115 -0.16 -2.57 1.82
C CYS A 115 -0.75 -1.45 0.96
N ILE A 116 -1.87 -1.75 0.30
CA ILE A 116 -2.56 -0.86 -0.65
C ILE A 116 -3.86 -0.26 -0.09
N LEU A 117 -4.06 -0.31 1.24
CA LEU A 117 -5.22 0.24 1.95
C LEU A 117 -6.60 -0.18 1.35
N CYS A 118 -6.71 -1.44 0.95
CA CYS A 118 -7.90 -2.02 0.31
C CYS A 118 -9.01 -2.48 1.28
N ALA A 119 -8.80 -2.37 2.60
CA ALA A 119 -9.67 -2.85 3.67
C ALA A 119 -10.05 -4.36 3.71
N CYS A 120 -9.82 -5.16 2.65
CA CYS A 120 -10.18 -6.60 2.56
C CYS A 120 -9.87 -7.40 3.83
N CYS A 121 -8.72 -7.13 4.47
CA CYS A 121 -8.27 -7.80 5.68
C CYS A 121 -8.98 -7.35 6.97
N SER A 122 -9.40 -6.08 7.07
CA SER A 122 -10.22 -5.60 8.19
C SER A 122 -11.65 -6.09 8.05
N THR A 123 -12.20 -6.00 6.85
CA THR A 123 -13.57 -6.43 6.53
C THR A 123 -13.71 -7.95 6.39
N SER A 124 -12.64 -8.73 6.57
CA SER A 124 -12.71 -10.19 6.75
C SER A 124 -12.56 -10.62 8.21
N CYS A 125 -12.37 -9.69 9.14
CA CYS A 125 -12.07 -9.96 10.53
C CYS A 125 -13.32 -9.81 11.42
N PRO A 126 -13.88 -10.90 11.98
CA PRO A 126 -15.09 -10.81 12.82
C PRO A 126 -14.93 -9.90 14.04
N SER A 127 -13.73 -9.84 14.65
CA SER A 127 -13.45 -8.91 15.75
C SER A 127 -13.69 -7.43 15.36
N TYR A 128 -13.33 -7.07 14.12
CA TYR A 128 -13.54 -5.75 13.54
C TYR A 128 -15.00 -5.50 13.13
N TRP A 129 -15.74 -6.55 12.76
CA TRP A 129 -17.17 -6.46 12.49
C TRP A 129 -17.99 -6.09 13.72
N TRP A 130 -17.60 -6.62 14.88
CA TRP A 130 -18.31 -6.41 16.15
C TRP A 130 -17.90 -5.13 16.89
N ASN A 131 -16.66 -4.66 16.72
CA ASN A 131 -16.13 -3.49 17.45
C ASN A 131 -15.37 -2.53 16.51
N PRO A 132 -15.97 -2.07 15.39
CA PRO A 132 -15.25 -1.31 14.35
C PRO A 132 -14.78 0.06 14.83
N GLU A 133 -15.36 0.62 15.88
CA GLU A 133 -15.03 1.97 16.39
C GLU A 133 -13.78 1.94 17.27
N GLU A 134 -13.63 0.90 18.09
CA GLU A 134 -12.56 0.78 19.09
C GLU A 134 -11.38 -0.07 18.59
N TYR A 135 -11.64 -1.19 17.91
CA TYR A 135 -10.59 -2.05 17.37
C TYR A 135 -10.04 -1.49 16.06
N LEU A 136 -8.81 -1.00 16.10
CA LEU A 136 -8.06 -0.42 14.98
C LEU A 136 -7.98 -1.33 13.74
N GLY A 137 -8.12 -2.64 13.95
CA GLY A 137 -8.14 -3.61 12.86
C GLY A 137 -6.77 -3.92 12.25
N PRO A 138 -6.70 -5.00 11.46
CA PRO A 138 -5.44 -5.53 10.95
C PRO A 138 -4.70 -4.61 9.98
N ALA A 139 -5.40 -3.75 9.24
CA ALA A 139 -4.73 -2.80 8.34
C ALA A 139 -3.99 -1.70 9.11
N ALA A 140 -4.65 -1.03 10.06
CA ALA A 140 -4.01 0.02 10.85
C ALA A 140 -2.90 -0.56 11.76
N LEU A 141 -3.15 -1.72 12.38
CA LEU A 141 -2.13 -2.42 13.17
C LEU A 141 -0.96 -2.94 12.32
N LEU A 142 -1.13 -3.28 11.03
CA LEU A 142 0.00 -3.57 10.14
C LEU A 142 0.82 -2.32 9.80
N HIS A 143 0.18 -1.14 9.72
CA HIS A 143 0.88 0.14 9.51
C HIS A 143 1.59 0.65 10.76
N ALA A 144 1.06 0.34 11.95
CA ALA A 144 1.75 0.51 13.21
C ALA A 144 2.89 -0.51 13.37
N ASN A 145 2.59 -1.82 13.29
CA ASN A 145 3.47 -2.89 13.76
C ASN A 145 4.72 -2.99 12.96
N ARG A 146 5.80 -2.80 13.67
CA ARG A 146 7.04 -2.71 12.98
C ARG A 146 8.13 -2.90 14.05
N LEU A 147 8.94 -3.95 13.97
CA LEU A 147 10.02 -4.22 14.94
C LEU A 147 11.30 -3.46 14.59
N PRO A 148 11.85 -2.55 15.40
CA PRO A 148 13.26 -2.27 15.26
C PRO A 148 13.92 -3.45 15.97
N LEU A 149 14.02 -4.62 15.30
CA LEU A 149 14.51 -5.83 15.97
C LEU A 149 15.92 -5.57 16.51
N TRP A 150 15.98 -5.49 17.83
CA TRP A 150 17.13 -5.57 18.71
C TRP A 150 16.65 -6.41 19.90
N GLY A 151 17.46 -7.40 20.30
CA GLY A 151 17.16 -8.22 21.49
C GLY A 151 16.32 -9.48 21.24
N THR A 152 16.91 -10.53 20.66
CA THR A 152 16.68 -11.92 21.13
C THR A 152 17.74 -12.89 20.55
N LEU A 153 18.73 -13.20 21.39
CA LEU A 153 19.50 -14.45 21.45
C LEU A 153 19.75 -15.25 20.14
N ILE A 154 20.82 -14.91 19.43
CA ILE A 154 21.84 -15.91 19.05
C ILE A 154 23.21 -15.35 19.44
N LYS A 155 23.85 -15.93 20.47
CA LYS A 155 25.26 -15.64 20.77
C LYS A 155 26.11 -16.16 19.60
N PRO A 156 26.94 -15.34 18.92
CA PRO A 156 27.85 -15.86 17.92
C PRO A 156 28.90 -16.74 18.62
N LYS A 157 29.06 -18.00 18.19
CA LYS A 157 30.23 -18.79 18.59
C LYS A 157 31.49 -18.14 18.01
N PRO A 158 32.56 -17.94 18.79
CA PRO A 158 33.82 -17.40 18.29
C PRO A 158 34.57 -18.48 17.49
N ASN A 159 34.20 -18.68 16.22
CA ASN A 159 35.02 -19.24 15.12
C ASN A 159 34.13 -19.53 13.89
N MET A 160 33.61 -18.49 13.24
CA MET A 160 32.99 -18.62 11.91
C MET A 160 33.44 -17.51 10.96
N PHE A 161 34.75 -17.25 10.94
CA PHE A 161 35.38 -16.20 10.14
C PHE A 161 35.76 -16.66 8.70
N MET A 162 35.32 -17.85 8.25
CA MET A 162 35.85 -18.47 7.00
C MET A 162 34.82 -19.01 5.98
N HIS A 163 33.51 -18.80 6.15
CA HIS A 163 32.50 -19.41 5.24
C HIS A 163 31.43 -18.47 4.64
N LEU A 164 31.74 -17.18 4.50
CA LEU A 164 30.91 -16.23 3.71
C LEU A 164 31.61 -15.57 2.51
N GLN A 165 32.91 -15.83 2.28
CA GLN A 165 33.57 -15.49 1.01
C GLN A 165 33.17 -16.43 -0.15
N ALA A 166 32.59 -17.60 0.15
CA ALA A 166 32.24 -18.64 -0.84
C ALA A 166 30.89 -18.44 -1.59
N ARG A 167 30.23 -17.28 -1.46
CA ARG A 167 28.94 -17.00 -2.15
C ARG A 167 28.90 -15.70 -2.97
N GLY A 168 30.06 -15.17 -3.36
CA GLY A 168 30.22 -14.38 -4.59
C GLY A 168 29.24 -13.22 -4.82
N TYR A 169 28.87 -12.44 -3.80
CA TYR A 169 27.96 -11.29 -3.97
C TYR A 169 28.65 -10.04 -4.54
N HIS A 170 29.38 -10.22 -5.64
CA HIS A 170 29.75 -9.13 -6.54
C HIS A 170 28.55 -8.79 -7.43
N GLY A 171 28.23 -7.49 -7.56
CA GLY A 171 27.37 -6.99 -8.63
C GLY A 171 25.86 -6.95 -8.36
N VAL A 172 25.41 -6.02 -7.50
CA VAL A 172 24.12 -5.36 -7.79
C VAL A 172 24.34 -4.51 -9.04
N SER A 173 24.09 -5.11 -10.20
CA SER A 173 24.67 -4.68 -11.47
C SER A 173 24.54 -3.18 -11.78
N GLU A 174 25.61 -2.62 -12.31
CA GLU A 174 25.69 -1.29 -12.95
C GLU A 174 24.56 -1.05 -13.97
N LYS A 175 24.12 -2.11 -14.66
CA LYS A 175 22.94 -2.17 -15.54
C LYS A 175 21.60 -1.79 -14.86
N ARG A 176 21.51 -1.77 -13.52
CA ARG A 176 20.36 -1.28 -12.75
C ARG A 176 20.42 0.23 -12.55
N ASN A 177 21.60 0.77 -12.23
CA ASN A 177 21.84 2.20 -12.08
C ASN A 177 21.70 2.93 -13.43
N LEU A 178 22.26 2.36 -14.50
CA LEU A 178 22.03 2.82 -15.89
C LEU A 178 20.56 2.82 -16.30
N ARG A 179 19.77 1.82 -15.87
CA ARG A 179 18.32 1.79 -16.12
C ARG A 179 17.55 2.84 -15.33
N ASP A 180 17.98 3.17 -14.12
CA ASP A 180 17.35 4.23 -13.32
C ASP A 180 17.68 5.63 -13.90
N HIS A 181 18.93 5.87 -14.28
CA HIS A 181 19.34 7.09 -14.98
C HIS A 181 18.58 7.29 -16.30
N LYS A 182 18.48 6.26 -17.15
CA LYS A 182 17.67 6.31 -18.39
C LYS A 182 16.19 6.60 -18.12
N ARG A 183 15.63 6.12 -16.99
CA ARG A 183 14.24 6.43 -16.59
C ARG A 183 14.06 7.88 -16.15
N ARG A 184 15.03 8.48 -15.46
CA ARG A 184 15.00 9.90 -15.06
C ARG A 184 15.01 10.83 -16.27
N LEU A 185 15.96 10.64 -17.20
CA LEU A 185 16.02 11.39 -18.47
C LEU A 185 14.73 11.26 -19.29
N LEU A 186 14.15 10.06 -19.34
CA LEU A 186 12.90 9.81 -20.05
C LEU A 186 11.69 10.50 -19.38
N ALA A 187 11.64 10.52 -18.05
CA ALA A 187 10.61 11.20 -17.27
C ALA A 187 10.64 12.73 -17.50
N GLU A 188 11.82 13.33 -17.40
CA GLU A 188 12.07 14.75 -17.67
C GLU A 188 11.67 15.15 -19.10
N LYS A 189 12.07 14.35 -20.10
CA LYS A 189 11.66 14.53 -21.51
C LYS A 189 10.14 14.49 -21.70
N TYR A 190 9.44 13.62 -20.99
CA TYR A 190 7.97 13.58 -21.03
C TYR A 190 7.31 14.71 -20.24
N GLU A 191 7.93 15.19 -19.16
CA GLU A 191 7.43 16.35 -18.41
C GLU A 191 7.53 17.64 -19.24
N LEU A 192 8.66 17.88 -19.91
CA LEU A 192 8.84 18.99 -20.84
C LEU A 192 7.83 18.95 -21.99
N ARG A 193 7.64 17.77 -22.63
CA ARG A 193 6.58 17.57 -23.64
C ARG A 193 5.18 17.83 -23.07
N GLY A 194 4.92 17.40 -21.84
CA GLY A 194 3.65 17.64 -21.15
C GLY A 194 3.38 19.13 -20.88
N LYS A 195 4.42 19.92 -20.55
CA LYS A 195 4.32 21.37 -20.40
C LYS A 195 4.05 22.05 -21.76
N LEU A 196 4.85 21.73 -22.78
CA LEU A 196 4.69 22.25 -24.14
C LEU A 196 3.29 21.98 -24.72
N TYR A 197 2.83 20.72 -24.69
CA TYR A 197 1.53 20.36 -25.27
C TYR A 197 0.38 21.03 -24.52
N LYS A 198 0.48 21.21 -23.19
CA LYS A 198 -0.52 21.94 -22.40
C LYS A 198 -0.55 23.43 -22.73
N ALA A 199 0.59 24.07 -23.02
CA ALA A 199 0.64 25.45 -23.46
C ALA A 199 -0.11 25.61 -24.79
N VAL A 200 0.27 24.81 -25.80
CA VAL A 200 -0.41 24.78 -27.12
C VAL A 200 -1.92 24.49 -27.01
N CYS A 201 -2.35 23.61 -26.10
CA CYS A 201 -3.77 23.31 -25.90
C CYS A 201 -4.58 24.43 -25.20
N ARG A 202 -3.91 25.43 -24.61
CA ARG A 202 -4.50 26.53 -23.83
C ARG A 202 -4.41 27.88 -24.54
N ASP A 203 -3.51 27.99 -25.51
CA ASP A 203 -3.33 29.16 -26.35
C ASP A 203 -4.66 29.51 -27.08
N PRO A 204 -5.21 30.73 -26.91
CA PRO A 204 -6.44 31.13 -27.59
C PRO A 204 -6.23 31.38 -29.09
N ASP A 205 -5.02 31.81 -29.49
CA ASP A 205 -4.70 32.38 -30.80
C ASP A 205 -4.36 31.31 -31.85
N LEU A 206 -4.04 30.09 -31.40
CA LEU A 206 -3.75 28.97 -32.30
C LEU A 206 -5.01 28.33 -32.93
N PRO A 207 -4.96 27.83 -34.17
CA PRO A 207 -6.08 27.11 -34.80
C PRO A 207 -6.62 25.93 -33.97
N LEU A 208 -7.93 25.67 -34.04
CA LEU A 208 -8.61 24.64 -33.24
C LEU A 208 -8.14 23.22 -33.60
N ASP A 209 -7.95 22.92 -34.87
CA ASP A 209 -7.42 21.64 -35.37
C ASP A 209 -6.02 21.36 -34.79
N MET A 210 -5.17 22.39 -34.71
CA MET A 210 -3.86 22.30 -34.10
C MET A 210 -3.97 22.00 -32.59
N ARG A 211 -4.85 22.72 -31.88
CA ARG A 211 -5.11 22.49 -30.45
C ARG A 211 -5.59 21.05 -30.19
N GLU A 212 -6.50 20.53 -31.00
CA GLU A 212 -7.00 19.15 -30.86
C GLU A 212 -5.94 18.10 -31.17
N LYS A 213 -5.13 18.31 -32.21
CA LYS A 213 -3.96 17.46 -32.53
C LYS A 213 -2.97 17.39 -31.36
N PHE A 214 -2.78 18.48 -30.62
CA PHE A 214 -1.96 18.48 -29.41
C PHE A 214 -2.68 17.92 -28.17
N ARG A 215 -4.01 18.05 -28.03
CA ARG A 215 -4.81 17.33 -27.01
C ARG A 215 -4.69 15.82 -27.19
N TYR A 216 -4.77 15.32 -28.42
CA TYR A 216 -4.55 13.90 -28.73
C TYR A 216 -3.15 13.44 -28.32
N LYS A 217 -2.10 14.17 -28.74
CA LYS A 217 -0.70 13.90 -28.35
C LYS A 217 -0.50 13.92 -26.82
N LEU A 218 -1.16 14.84 -26.11
CA LEU A 218 -1.13 14.92 -24.65
C LEU A 218 -1.82 13.72 -23.98
N SER A 219 -2.93 13.22 -24.55
CA SER A 219 -3.63 12.04 -24.02
C SER A 219 -2.81 10.74 -24.13
N LYS A 220 -1.92 10.67 -25.13
CA LYS A 220 -0.97 9.56 -25.36
C LYS A 220 0.29 9.63 -24.51
N LEU A 221 0.57 10.74 -23.80
CA LEU A 221 1.73 10.80 -22.90
C LEU A 221 1.53 9.89 -21.67
N PRO A 222 2.59 9.20 -21.18
CA PRO A 222 2.47 8.35 -20.01
C PRO A 222 2.06 9.16 -18.77
N ARG A 223 0.85 8.94 -18.24
CA ARG A 223 0.31 9.71 -17.10
C ARG A 223 1.21 9.69 -15.85
N ASN A 224 2.07 8.68 -15.73
CA ASN A 224 2.96 8.46 -14.58
C ASN A 224 4.39 9.03 -14.77
N SER A 225 4.61 9.93 -15.72
CA SER A 225 5.94 10.45 -16.07
C SER A 225 6.47 11.60 -15.20
N SER A 226 5.65 12.24 -14.34
CA SER A 226 6.12 13.39 -13.56
C SER A 226 7.15 12.99 -12.50
N MET A 227 8.19 13.80 -12.32
CA MET A 227 9.21 13.56 -11.28
C MET A 227 8.59 13.49 -9.88
N THR A 228 7.52 14.25 -9.63
CA THR A 228 6.73 14.17 -8.39
C THR A 228 6.14 12.78 -8.15
N ARG A 229 5.66 12.07 -9.19
CA ARG A 229 5.13 10.68 -9.03
C ARG A 229 6.23 9.63 -8.89
N LEU A 230 7.40 9.85 -9.47
CA LEU A 230 8.58 9.03 -9.22
C LEU A 230 9.08 9.18 -7.78
N ARG A 231 9.17 10.42 -7.28
CA ARG A 231 9.56 10.76 -5.90
C ARG A 231 8.51 10.33 -4.87
N ASN A 232 7.21 10.45 -5.19
CA ASN A 232 6.12 10.02 -4.30
C ASN A 232 6.03 8.50 -4.11
N ARG A 233 6.76 7.70 -4.91
CA ARG A 233 6.94 6.26 -4.64
C ARG A 233 7.71 5.98 -3.33
N CYS A 234 8.31 7.02 -2.72
CA CYS A 234 8.98 6.94 -1.42
C CYS A 234 8.30 7.74 -0.29
N ILE A 235 7.23 8.50 -0.56
CA ILE A 235 6.62 9.44 0.39
C ILE A 235 5.27 8.96 0.97
N PHE A 236 4.54 8.08 0.26
CA PHE A 236 3.16 7.72 0.63
C PHE A 236 2.97 6.48 1.52
N THR A 237 4.04 5.96 2.11
CA THR A 237 4.00 4.70 2.86
C THR A 237 4.32 4.96 4.33
N GLY A 238 3.28 4.91 5.18
CA GLY A 238 3.33 5.03 6.65
C GLY A 238 3.80 3.74 7.33
N ARG A 239 4.78 3.88 8.23
CA ARG A 239 5.91 2.95 8.32
C ARG A 239 6.77 3.08 9.61
N TRP A 240 6.26 3.02 10.84
CA TRP A 240 7.04 3.64 11.95
C TRP A 240 7.74 2.77 13.00
N ILE A 241 7.12 1.81 13.67
CA ILE A 241 7.80 1.12 14.79
C ILE A 241 9.14 0.37 14.35
N GLN A 242 9.34 -0.26 13.15
CA GLN A 242 10.61 -0.94 12.70
C GLN A 242 11.61 0.09 12.17
N ASP A 243 11.09 1.20 11.65
CA ASP A 243 11.89 2.03 10.78
C ASP A 243 12.92 2.70 11.67
N SER A 244 14.18 2.24 11.54
CA SER A 244 15.34 2.65 12.36
C SER A 244 15.62 4.15 12.35
N ARG A 245 14.80 4.92 11.64
CA ARG A 245 14.82 6.37 11.49
C ARG A 245 13.74 7.05 12.35
N ASP A 246 12.69 6.34 12.78
CA ASP A 246 11.66 6.86 13.69
C ASP A 246 12.16 6.76 15.13
N GLN A 247 11.90 7.80 15.94
CA GLN A 247 12.39 7.92 17.31
C GLN A 247 11.26 7.96 18.36
N PHE A 248 10.05 7.55 17.95
CA PHE A 248 8.83 7.56 18.77
C PHE A 248 8.26 6.14 18.97
N THR A 249 9.12 5.13 18.96
CA THR A 249 8.74 3.70 19.07
C THR A 249 7.91 3.43 20.32
N LYS A 250 8.30 3.97 21.48
CA LYS A 250 7.60 3.78 22.76
C LYS A 250 6.25 4.49 22.75
N GLU A 251 6.23 5.76 22.38
CA GLU A 251 5.02 6.58 22.32
C GLU A 251 3.97 6.00 21.36
N ARG A 252 4.40 5.32 20.29
CA ARG A 252 3.53 4.60 19.34
C ARG A 252 3.02 3.26 19.88
N LEU A 253 3.82 2.56 20.68
CA LEU A 253 3.38 1.35 21.38
C LEU A 253 2.35 1.72 22.45
N ASP A 254 2.64 2.73 23.28
CA ASP A 254 1.72 3.23 24.32
C ASP A 254 0.36 3.65 23.72
N ALA A 255 0.36 4.38 22.61
CA ALA A 255 -0.87 4.85 21.95
C ALA A 255 -1.83 3.74 21.49
N ILE A 256 -1.31 2.53 21.25
CA ILE A 256 -2.07 1.34 20.83
C ILE A 256 -2.13 0.25 21.92
N ASN A 257 -1.51 0.46 23.10
CA ASN A 257 -1.48 -0.51 24.19
C ASN A 257 -2.80 -0.50 24.99
N ASP A 258 -3.87 -0.95 24.34
CA ASP A 258 -5.24 -0.87 24.85
C ASP A 258 -6.01 -2.15 24.50
N GLU A 259 -6.91 -2.56 25.41
CA GLU A 259 -7.65 -3.82 25.31
C GLU A 259 -8.42 -3.92 24.00
N PHE A 260 -9.10 -2.85 23.60
CA PHE A 260 -9.93 -2.81 22.41
C PHE A 260 -9.11 -2.52 21.16
N LYS A 261 -8.12 -1.62 21.22
CA LYS A 261 -7.29 -1.26 20.04
C LYS A 261 -6.40 -2.39 19.53
N LEU A 262 -5.72 -3.12 20.43
CA LEU A 262 -4.70 -4.12 20.08
C LEU A 262 -5.08 -5.53 20.53
N TYR A 263 -5.52 -5.69 21.78
CA TYR A 263 -5.67 -7.03 22.36
C TYR A 263 -6.92 -7.78 21.86
N ARG A 264 -7.96 -7.05 21.42
CA ARG A 264 -9.15 -7.54 20.68
C ARG A 264 -8.85 -8.36 19.41
N CYS A 265 -7.59 -8.42 18.97
CA CYS A 265 -7.16 -9.40 17.97
C CYS A 265 -7.09 -10.84 18.54
N HIS A 266 -8.13 -11.62 18.33
CA HIS A 266 -8.24 -13.04 18.73
C HIS A 266 -7.54 -14.04 17.77
N THR A 267 -6.55 -13.60 16.98
CA THR A 267 -5.74 -14.46 16.08
C THR A 267 -6.51 -15.29 15.03
N ILE A 268 -7.72 -14.85 14.64
CA ILE A 268 -8.62 -15.51 13.66
C ILE A 268 -7.96 -15.70 12.27
N LYS A 269 -6.95 -14.89 11.91
CA LYS A 269 -6.11 -15.01 10.69
C LYS A 269 -6.82 -14.85 9.33
N ASN A 270 -8.15 -14.69 9.27
CA ASN A 270 -8.87 -14.26 8.04
C ASN A 270 -8.23 -13.04 7.35
N CYS A 271 -7.63 -12.13 8.12
CA CYS A 271 -6.94 -10.94 7.63
C CYS A 271 -5.70 -11.25 6.77
N THR A 272 -5.05 -12.39 7.00
CA THR A 272 -3.92 -12.90 6.20
C THR A 272 -4.42 -13.67 4.99
N HIS A 273 -5.48 -14.49 5.14
CA HIS A 273 -6.10 -15.21 4.01
C HIS A 273 -6.64 -14.23 2.94
N ALA A 274 -7.44 -13.26 3.38
CA ALA A 274 -8.08 -12.27 2.50
C ALA A 274 -7.14 -11.15 2.02
N CYS A 275 -5.81 -11.28 2.14
CA CYS A 275 -4.89 -10.24 1.71
C CYS A 275 -4.53 -10.42 0.22
N PRO A 276 -5.04 -9.58 -0.71
CA PRO A 276 -4.77 -9.72 -2.16
C PRO A 276 -3.31 -9.40 -2.54
N LYS A 277 -2.47 -9.02 -1.57
CA LYS A 277 -1.03 -8.76 -1.70
C LYS A 277 -0.16 -9.82 -1.02
N GLY A 278 -0.75 -10.85 -0.42
CA GLY A 278 -0.02 -11.90 0.30
C GLY A 278 0.70 -11.43 1.57
N LEU A 279 0.27 -10.31 2.16
CA LEU A 279 0.81 -9.83 3.44
C LEU A 279 0.23 -10.64 4.60
N ASN A 280 0.89 -10.60 5.75
CA ASN A 280 0.46 -11.32 6.94
C ASN A 280 0.17 -10.36 8.12
N PRO A 281 -0.97 -9.64 8.11
CA PRO A 281 -1.33 -8.75 9.22
C PRO A 281 -1.38 -9.46 10.57
N ALA A 282 -1.84 -10.71 10.62
CA ALA A 282 -1.89 -11.47 11.87
C ALA A 282 -0.49 -11.59 12.52
N LYS A 283 0.51 -12.04 11.76
CA LYS A 283 1.91 -12.10 12.23
C LYS A 283 2.40 -10.74 12.72
N GLN A 284 2.01 -9.65 12.05
CA GLN A 284 2.41 -8.31 12.47
C GLN A 284 1.73 -7.91 13.80
N ILE A 285 0.44 -8.18 14.00
CA ILE A 285 -0.25 -7.90 15.27
C ILE A 285 0.36 -8.72 16.42
N ASP A 286 0.60 -10.02 16.21
CA ASP A 286 1.27 -10.90 17.19
C ASP A 286 2.65 -10.36 17.58
N THR A 287 3.26 -9.59 16.68
CA THR A 287 4.59 -9.03 16.88
C THR A 287 4.56 -7.67 17.58
N ILE A 288 3.49 -6.87 17.46
CA ILE A 288 3.25 -5.73 18.39
C ILE A 288 3.10 -6.29 19.80
N LYS A 289 2.25 -7.32 19.96
CA LYS A 289 1.95 -7.90 21.26
C LYS A 289 3.21 -8.39 21.98
N LYS A 290 4.21 -8.89 21.24
CA LYS A 290 5.52 -9.21 21.81
C LYS A 290 6.31 -7.97 22.26
N LEU A 291 6.40 -6.94 21.42
CA LEU A 291 7.04 -5.68 21.80
C LEU A 291 6.43 -5.05 23.06
N GLN A 292 5.11 -5.16 23.28
CA GLN A 292 4.45 -4.65 24.49
C GLN A 292 4.80 -5.45 25.76
N LEU A 293 5.30 -6.69 25.63
CA LEU A 293 5.78 -7.51 26.74
C LEU A 293 7.27 -7.30 27.03
N ASP A 294 8.02 -6.79 26.04
CA ASP A 294 9.47 -6.56 26.08
C ASP A 294 9.84 -5.08 26.43
N ALA A 295 8.86 -4.20 26.71
CA ALA A 295 9.00 -2.73 26.80
C ALA A 295 8.73 -2.11 28.18
#